data_AF-I4FZ16-F1
#
_entry.id   AF-I4FZ16-F1
#
_cell.length_a   1.000
_cell.length_b   1.000
_cell.length_c   1.000
_cell.angle_alpha   90.00
_cell.angle_beta   90.00
_cell.angle_gamma   90.00
#
_symmetry.space_group_name_H-M   'P 1'
#
loop_
_entity.id
_entity.type
_entity.pdbx_description
1 polymer ?
#
loop_
_entity_poly.entity_id
_entity_poly.type
_entity_poly.pdbx_seq_one_letter_code
_entity_poly.pdbx_strand_id
1 'polypeptide(L)'
;MRKTKEIIQNSEKLRAVFLVKLQDKDSQNIQEIAGVKTDYNLDNYAEGLKKEYGHLKLECLDTTTYEQIKLWRMFVPQNVRRCKQFIPQLYELPKEVLQELVDRGEITQAELEQIQAELERKRREYVNEKLDPVLDIVNSSEYRRTVILGDPGAGKSSLLQYLALNWAEKELSQRVLLSLPLLIELCIYARDKDEKKCQNILEFFHQGNLICHLNQLALDDKLKKGQVVVLFDGLDEVFNPQLRQEIVTDIKRFSIIEYPQVQIIVTSRWLGYKAEELNHAGFEHFMIQDLDKDQIEDFIQRWHDLAFENRDNKTQKQVRSPNLVGCVRRLLILMKNQN
;
A
#
# COMPACT_ATOMS: atom_id res chain seq x y z
N MET A 1 -8.54 -42.65 15.60
CA MET A 1 -8.22 -42.43 14.16
C MET A 1 -9.47 -42.13 13.30
N ARG A 2 -10.53 -42.96 13.28
CA ARG A 2 -11.75 -42.68 12.46
C ARG A 2 -12.55 -41.44 12.91
N LYS A 3 -12.87 -41.31 14.22
CA LYS A 3 -13.59 -40.14 14.76
C LYS A 3 -12.86 -38.80 14.56
N THR A 4 -11.52 -38.81 14.58
CA THR A 4 -10.69 -37.62 14.33
C THR A 4 -10.73 -37.19 12.86
N LYS A 5 -10.80 -38.15 11.91
CA LYS A 5 -10.93 -37.86 10.48
C LYS A 5 -12.31 -37.30 10.09
N GLU A 6 -13.38 -37.76 10.75
CA GLU A 6 -14.74 -37.22 10.54
C GLU A 6 -14.86 -35.77 11.04
N ILE A 7 -14.24 -35.43 12.19
CA ILE A 7 -14.22 -34.06 12.71
C ILE A 7 -13.42 -33.11 11.80
N ILE A 8 -12.30 -33.60 11.23
CA ILE A 8 -11.49 -32.84 10.26
C ILE A 8 -12.26 -32.64 8.95
N GLN A 9 -13.10 -33.60 8.53
CA GLN A 9 -13.93 -33.47 7.33
C GLN A 9 -15.11 -32.52 7.51
N ASN A 10 -15.70 -32.39 8.69
CA ASN A 10 -16.89 -31.55 8.86
C ASN A 10 -16.60 -30.06 9.14
N SER A 11 -15.32 -29.66 9.17
CA SER A 11 -14.90 -28.27 9.34
C SER A 11 -14.06 -27.82 8.14
N GLU A 12 -14.57 -26.86 7.37
CA GLU A 12 -13.85 -26.28 6.22
C GLU A 12 -12.46 -25.75 6.62
N LYS A 13 -12.36 -25.14 7.81
CA LYS A 13 -11.13 -24.60 8.37
C LYS A 13 -10.09 -25.70 8.68
N LEU A 14 -10.54 -26.86 9.17
CA LEU A 14 -9.64 -28.00 9.45
C LEU A 14 -9.28 -28.77 8.17
N ARG A 15 -10.19 -28.85 7.18
CA ARG A 15 -9.89 -29.40 5.85
C ARG A 15 -8.79 -28.62 5.15
N ALA A 16 -8.85 -27.28 5.14
CA ALA A 16 -7.86 -26.44 4.49
C ALA A 16 -6.45 -26.63 5.09
N VAL A 17 -6.33 -26.59 6.42
CA VAL A 17 -5.05 -26.80 7.13
C VAL A 17 -4.53 -28.23 6.92
N PHE A 18 -5.41 -29.23 6.85
CA PHE A 18 -5.03 -30.62 6.65
C PHE A 18 -4.57 -30.90 5.22
N LEU A 19 -5.20 -30.29 4.21
CA LEU A 19 -4.78 -30.40 2.81
C LEU A 19 -3.41 -29.76 2.56
N VAL A 20 -3.12 -28.61 3.18
CA VAL A 20 -1.80 -27.98 3.11
C VAL A 20 -0.74 -28.87 3.76
N LYS A 21 -1.02 -29.46 4.94
CA LYS A 21 -0.07 -30.39 5.59
C LYS A 21 0.17 -31.70 4.83
N LEU A 22 -0.82 -32.16 4.06
CA LEU A 22 -0.66 -33.31 3.17
C LEU A 22 0.17 -32.94 1.94
N GLN A 23 -0.09 -31.78 1.35
CA GLN A 23 0.73 -31.24 0.27
C GLN A 23 2.18 -31.01 0.71
N ASP A 24 2.44 -30.47 1.91
CA ASP A 24 3.81 -30.30 2.41
C ASP A 24 4.55 -31.64 2.57
N LYS A 25 3.87 -32.70 3.01
CA LYS A 25 4.48 -34.04 3.16
C LYS A 25 4.71 -34.73 1.81
N ASP A 26 3.78 -34.61 0.89
CA ASP A 26 3.92 -35.17 -0.45
C ASP A 26 4.95 -34.37 -1.27
N SER A 27 5.00 -33.05 -1.11
CA SER A 27 6.05 -32.17 -1.65
C SER A 27 7.42 -32.53 -1.09
N GLN A 28 7.56 -32.78 0.22
CA GLN A 28 8.83 -33.23 0.82
C GLN A 28 9.34 -34.56 0.24
N ASN A 29 8.45 -35.52 -0.04
CA ASN A 29 8.83 -36.79 -0.67
C ASN A 29 9.14 -36.66 -2.16
N ILE A 30 8.51 -35.70 -2.87
CA ILE A 30 8.80 -35.40 -4.27
C ILE A 30 10.11 -34.60 -4.42
N GLN A 31 10.45 -33.79 -3.42
CA GLN A 31 11.68 -32.97 -3.34
C GLN A 31 12.98 -33.78 -3.26
N GLU A 32 12.95 -35.02 -2.73
CA GLU A 32 14.13 -35.88 -2.69
C GLU A 32 14.46 -36.52 -4.05
N ILE A 33 13.48 -36.60 -4.98
CA ILE A 33 13.62 -37.34 -6.25
C ILE A 33 13.87 -36.41 -7.45
N ALA A 34 13.40 -35.17 -7.40
CA ALA A 34 13.61 -34.18 -8.46
C ALA A 34 14.27 -32.94 -7.86
N GLY A 35 15.52 -32.64 -8.23
CA GLY A 35 16.31 -31.51 -7.73
C GLY A 35 15.78 -30.11 -8.09
N VAL A 36 14.53 -29.82 -7.78
CA VAL A 36 13.84 -28.53 -8.00
C VAL A 36 13.71 -27.79 -6.66
N LYS A 37 14.61 -26.82 -6.41
CA LYS A 37 14.46 -25.73 -5.42
C LYS A 37 13.34 -24.77 -5.87
N THR A 38 12.44 -24.19 -5.08
CA THR A 38 12.11 -24.18 -3.63
C THR A 38 10.61 -23.88 -3.53
N ASP A 39 9.94 -24.48 -2.54
CA ASP A 39 8.51 -24.38 -2.29
C ASP A 39 8.02 -22.96 -2.05
N TYR A 40 6.79 -22.70 -2.50
CA TYR A 40 5.93 -21.59 -2.11
C TYR A 40 5.71 -21.60 -0.58
N ASN A 41 6.59 -20.98 0.20
CA ASN A 41 6.53 -20.97 1.66
C ASN A 41 6.03 -19.61 2.19
N LEU A 42 4.76 -19.58 2.60
CA LEU A 42 4.10 -18.40 3.15
C LEU A 42 4.73 -17.90 4.45
N ASP A 43 5.31 -18.79 5.26
CA ASP A 43 5.95 -18.42 6.52
C ASP A 43 7.27 -17.68 6.24
N ASN A 44 8.08 -18.17 5.30
CA ASN A 44 9.31 -17.49 4.87
C ASN A 44 9.01 -16.11 4.29
N TYR A 45 7.94 -16.00 3.47
CA TYR A 45 7.52 -14.71 2.94
C TYR A 45 7.11 -13.74 4.06
N ALA A 46 6.30 -14.21 5.01
CA ALA A 46 5.85 -13.40 6.13
C ALA A 46 7.01 -12.95 7.04
N GLU A 47 7.96 -13.83 7.35
CA GLU A 47 9.14 -13.49 8.14
C GLU A 47 10.02 -12.46 7.44
N GLY A 48 10.18 -12.59 6.12
CA GLY A 48 10.91 -11.60 5.37
C GLY A 48 10.18 -10.24 5.28
N LEU A 49 8.84 -10.21 5.20
CA LEU A 49 8.05 -8.96 5.30
C LEU A 49 8.28 -8.27 6.65
N LYS A 50 8.27 -9.04 7.74
CA LYS A 50 8.56 -8.52 9.09
C LYS A 50 9.99 -8.02 9.21
N LYS A 51 10.96 -8.68 8.58
CA LYS A 51 12.36 -8.26 8.59
C LYS A 51 12.55 -6.93 7.86
N GLU A 52 11.96 -6.79 6.68
CA GLU A 52 12.16 -5.63 5.81
C GLU A 52 11.38 -4.40 6.25
N TYR A 53 10.10 -4.60 6.62
CA TYR A 53 9.17 -3.50 6.89
C TYR A 53 8.70 -3.42 8.35
N GLY A 54 9.08 -4.38 9.21
CA GLY A 54 8.50 -4.50 10.53
C GLY A 54 8.83 -3.39 11.52
N HIS A 55 9.92 -2.65 11.29
CA HIS A 55 10.40 -1.61 12.20
C HIS A 55 10.22 -0.24 11.56
N LEU A 56 9.80 0.75 12.35
CA LEU A 56 9.73 2.12 11.90
C LEU A 56 11.16 2.66 11.72
N LYS A 57 11.53 3.05 10.50
CA LYS A 57 12.81 3.70 10.20
C LYS A 57 12.82 5.12 10.77
N LEU A 58 13.10 5.25 12.06
CA LEU A 58 13.17 6.53 12.77
C LEU A 58 14.57 7.15 12.61
N GLU A 59 14.96 7.46 11.38
CA GLU A 59 16.27 8.06 11.09
C GLU A 59 16.42 9.50 11.68
N CYS A 60 15.33 10.11 12.14
CA CYS A 60 15.31 11.47 12.72
C CYS A 60 15.24 11.51 14.25
N LEU A 61 15.26 10.39 14.96
CA LEU A 61 15.32 10.40 16.42
C LEU A 61 16.70 9.93 16.86
N ASP A 62 17.52 10.90 17.28
CA ASP A 62 18.75 10.66 18.04
C ASP A 62 18.39 9.92 19.33
N THR A 63 18.34 8.59 19.29
CA THR A 63 18.49 7.69 20.43
C THR A 63 18.34 6.23 19.97
N THR A 64 19.35 5.43 20.30
CA THR A 64 19.45 3.97 20.18
C THR A 64 18.35 3.17 20.90
N THR A 65 17.28 3.83 21.35
CA THR A 65 16.22 3.26 22.20
C THR A 65 14.91 3.00 21.48
N TYR A 66 14.78 3.42 20.22
CA TYR A 66 13.50 3.38 19.49
C TYR A 66 13.49 2.44 18.26
N GLU A 67 14.59 1.74 17.97
CA GLU A 67 14.69 0.74 16.88
C GLU A 67 13.72 -0.44 17.02
N GLN A 68 13.05 -0.58 18.18
CA GLN A 68 12.14 -1.70 18.47
C GLN A 68 10.66 -1.39 18.21
N ILE A 69 10.30 -0.17 17.81
CA ILE A 69 8.88 0.16 17.63
C ILE A 69 8.36 -0.45 16.32
N LYS A 70 7.43 -1.40 16.49
CA LYS A 70 6.79 -2.15 15.42
C LYS A 70 5.79 -1.28 14.67
N LEU A 71 6.01 -1.06 13.37
CA LEU A 71 5.21 -0.17 12.51
C LEU A 71 3.71 -0.49 12.60
N TRP A 72 3.36 -1.77 12.53
CA TRP A 72 1.96 -2.20 12.50
C TRP A 72 1.19 -1.93 13.79
N ARG A 73 1.88 -1.73 14.92
CA ARG A 73 1.25 -1.34 16.20
C ARG A 73 1.03 0.18 16.30
N MET A 74 1.78 0.97 15.53
CA MET A 74 1.66 2.43 15.48
C MET A 74 0.71 2.94 14.40
N PHE A 75 0.40 2.12 13.40
CA PHE A 75 -0.40 2.57 12.26
C PHE A 75 -1.80 3.02 12.69
N VAL A 76 -2.14 4.27 12.37
CA VAL A 76 -3.49 4.82 12.52
C VAL A 76 -4.07 4.99 11.11
N PRO A 77 -5.21 4.36 10.80
CA PRO A 77 -5.80 4.45 9.48
C PRO A 77 -6.32 5.86 9.22
N GLN A 78 -5.77 6.51 8.19
CA GLN A 78 -6.20 7.82 7.73
C GLN A 78 -7.55 7.75 7.01
N ASN A 79 -8.22 8.89 6.92
CA ASN A 79 -9.39 9.04 6.06
C ASN A 79 -8.98 9.33 4.61
N VAL A 80 -9.84 8.97 3.66
CA VAL A 80 -9.68 9.28 2.25
C VAL A 80 -10.92 9.98 1.71
N ARG A 81 -10.74 10.72 0.61
CA ARG A 81 -11.82 11.26 -0.22
C ARG A 81 -11.71 10.68 -1.62
N ARG A 82 -12.84 10.26 -2.21
CA ARG A 82 -12.85 9.78 -3.59
C ARG A 82 -12.62 10.93 -4.58
N CYS A 83 -11.65 10.76 -5.47
CA CYS A 83 -11.30 11.68 -6.54
C CYS A 83 -12.04 11.26 -7.82
N LYS A 84 -13.33 11.61 -7.94
CA LYS A 84 -14.15 11.19 -9.09
C LYS A 84 -13.60 11.69 -10.44
N GLN A 85 -13.77 12.98 -10.72
CA GLN A 85 -13.34 13.65 -11.96
C GLN A 85 -12.49 14.88 -11.67
N PHE A 86 -12.09 15.04 -10.41
CA PHE A 86 -11.39 16.20 -9.92
C PHE A 86 -10.35 15.73 -8.91
N ILE A 87 -9.08 15.93 -9.27
CA ILE A 87 -7.96 15.86 -8.35
C ILE A 87 -7.63 17.31 -8.04
N PRO A 88 -8.01 17.84 -6.87
CA PRO A 88 -7.99 19.27 -6.60
C PRO A 88 -6.65 19.93 -6.92
N GLN A 89 -5.58 19.24 -6.57
CA GLN A 89 -4.24 19.75 -6.70
C GLN A 89 -3.71 19.71 -8.15
N LEU A 90 -4.27 18.86 -9.03
CA LEU A 90 -3.84 18.74 -10.43
C LEU A 90 -4.34 19.91 -11.30
N TYR A 91 -5.41 20.59 -10.90
CA TYR A 91 -6.09 21.62 -11.70
C TYR A 91 -5.92 23.05 -11.18
N GLU A 92 -5.05 23.27 -10.18
CA GLU A 92 -4.63 24.61 -9.77
C GLU A 92 -3.48 25.10 -10.67
N LEU A 93 -3.81 25.58 -11.87
CA LEU A 93 -2.87 26.42 -12.61
C LEU A 93 -2.64 27.71 -11.79
N PRO A 94 -1.39 28.16 -11.59
CA PRO A 94 -1.12 29.44 -10.94
C PRO A 94 -1.91 30.55 -11.64
N LYS A 95 -2.49 31.48 -10.87
CA LYS A 95 -3.32 32.57 -11.42
C LYS A 95 -2.54 33.40 -12.44
N GLU A 96 -1.23 33.48 -12.26
CA GLU A 96 -0.28 34.16 -13.15
C GLU A 96 -0.26 33.50 -14.55
N VAL A 97 -0.26 32.16 -14.62
CA VAL A 97 -0.26 31.42 -15.89
C VAL A 97 -1.58 31.62 -16.64
N LEU A 98 -2.70 31.60 -15.93
CA LEU A 98 -4.01 31.85 -16.52
C LEU A 98 -4.15 33.30 -17.02
N GLN A 99 -3.58 34.26 -16.28
CA GLN A 99 -3.56 35.66 -16.70
C GLN A 99 -2.69 35.87 -17.93
N GLU A 100 -1.53 35.20 -18.02
CA GLU A 100 -0.70 35.23 -19.23
C GLU A 100 -1.45 34.72 -20.47
N LEU A 101 -2.30 33.70 -20.34
CA LEU A 101 -3.12 33.20 -21.47
C LEU A 101 -4.16 34.23 -21.92
N VAL A 102 -4.74 35.00 -20.99
CA VAL A 102 -5.61 36.14 -21.32
C VAL A 102 -4.82 37.23 -22.03
N ASP A 103 -3.64 37.58 -21.49
CA ASP A 103 -2.80 38.64 -22.04
C ASP A 103 -2.29 38.29 -23.46
N ARG A 104 -2.09 37.00 -23.75
CA ARG A 104 -1.77 36.48 -25.09
C ARG A 104 -2.99 36.36 -26.02
N GLY A 105 -4.20 36.58 -25.50
CA GLY A 105 -5.45 36.45 -26.25
C GLY A 105 -5.83 35.01 -26.60
N GLU A 106 -5.24 34.01 -25.94
CA GLU A 106 -5.56 32.59 -26.13
C GLU A 106 -6.89 32.23 -25.48
N ILE A 107 -7.28 32.96 -24.43
CA ILE A 107 -8.58 32.90 -23.78
C ILE A 107 -9.08 34.32 -23.48
N THR A 108 -10.38 34.50 -23.43
CA THR A 108 -11.03 35.76 -23.03
C THR A 108 -11.16 35.86 -21.51
N GLN A 109 -11.33 37.08 -20.99
CA GLN A 109 -11.60 37.30 -19.57
C GLN A 109 -12.86 36.55 -19.10
N ALA A 110 -13.90 36.48 -19.95
CA ALA A 110 -15.12 35.75 -19.65
C ALA A 110 -14.91 34.22 -19.57
N GLU A 111 -14.08 33.66 -20.45
CA GLU A 111 -13.70 32.23 -20.39
C GLU A 111 -12.88 31.93 -19.14
N LEU A 112 -11.97 32.81 -18.73
CA LEU A 112 -11.23 32.67 -17.47
C LEU A 112 -12.18 32.63 -16.25
N GLU A 113 -13.15 33.53 -16.19
CA GLU A 113 -14.16 33.55 -15.11
C GLU A 113 -14.99 32.26 -15.08
N GLN A 114 -15.36 31.72 -16.25
CA GLN A 114 -16.08 30.44 -16.35
C GLN A 114 -15.23 29.27 -15.85
N ILE A 115 -13.96 29.19 -16.26
CA ILE A 115 -13.02 28.16 -15.80
C ILE A 115 -12.87 28.21 -14.28
N GLN A 116 -12.67 29.40 -13.72
CA GLN A 116 -12.53 29.58 -12.27
C GLN A 116 -13.80 29.17 -11.52
N ALA A 117 -14.98 29.59 -12.00
CA ALA A 117 -16.25 29.20 -11.40
C ALA A 117 -16.49 27.68 -11.45
N GLU A 118 -16.12 27.02 -12.56
CA GLU A 118 -16.22 25.57 -12.66
C GLU A 118 -15.25 24.86 -11.72
N LEU A 119 -14.00 25.32 -11.61
CA LEU A 119 -13.01 24.79 -10.67
C LEU A 119 -13.47 24.95 -9.22
N GLU A 120 -14.02 26.11 -8.86
CA GLU A 120 -14.58 26.34 -7.53
C GLU A 120 -15.75 25.40 -7.22
N ARG A 121 -16.64 25.16 -8.20
CA ARG A 121 -17.74 24.21 -8.06
C ARG A 121 -17.20 22.80 -7.80
N LYS A 122 -16.28 22.31 -8.63
CA LYS A 122 -15.64 20.99 -8.47
C LYS A 122 -14.91 20.86 -7.14
N ARG A 123 -14.26 21.93 -6.68
CA ARG A 123 -13.62 21.98 -5.36
C ARG A 123 -14.62 21.84 -4.23
N ARG A 124 -15.75 22.56 -4.27
CA ARG A 124 -16.81 22.44 -3.27
C ARG A 124 -17.40 21.03 -3.24
N GLU A 125 -17.65 20.44 -4.40
CA GLU A 125 -18.12 19.06 -4.52
C GLU A 125 -17.13 18.10 -3.84
N TYR A 126 -15.83 18.19 -4.16
CA TYR A 126 -14.79 17.35 -3.55
C TYR A 126 -14.66 17.55 -2.03
N VAL A 127 -14.71 18.79 -1.53
CA VAL A 127 -14.62 19.08 -0.08
C VAL A 127 -15.87 18.58 0.67
N ASN A 128 -17.00 18.49 -0.01
CA ASN A 128 -18.24 17.93 0.53
C ASN A 128 -18.37 16.42 0.32
N GLU A 129 -17.46 15.77 -0.43
CA GLU A 129 -17.41 14.32 -0.50
C GLU A 129 -17.25 13.72 0.91
N LYS A 130 -17.72 12.48 1.04
CA LYS A 130 -17.62 11.75 2.29
C LYS A 130 -16.15 11.46 2.62
N LEU A 131 -15.82 11.50 3.91
CA LEU A 131 -14.59 10.94 4.45
C LEU A 131 -14.85 9.47 4.80
N ASP A 132 -14.09 8.58 4.20
CA ASP A 132 -14.14 7.16 4.49
C ASP A 132 -12.78 6.71 5.07
N PRO A 133 -12.75 5.82 6.08
CA PRO A 133 -11.51 5.22 6.53
C PRO A 133 -10.83 4.48 5.37
N VAL A 134 -9.53 4.71 5.18
CA VAL A 134 -8.80 4.09 4.06
C VAL A 134 -8.86 2.57 4.07
N LEU A 135 -8.93 1.97 5.27
CA LEU A 135 -9.06 0.53 5.44
C LEU A 135 -10.39 -0.02 4.93
N ASP A 136 -11.47 0.76 4.95
CA ASP A 136 -12.76 0.32 4.41
C ASP A 136 -12.72 0.27 2.89
N ILE A 137 -12.01 1.21 2.26
CA ILE A 137 -11.84 1.25 0.82
C ILE A 137 -10.96 0.09 0.34
N VAL A 138 -9.78 -0.08 0.94
CA VAL A 138 -8.81 -1.11 0.52
C VAL A 138 -9.19 -2.54 0.93
N ASN A 139 -10.20 -2.73 1.79
CA ASN A 139 -10.75 -4.07 2.07
C ASN A 139 -12.10 -4.31 1.37
N SER A 140 -12.64 -3.32 0.66
CA SER A 140 -13.92 -3.46 -0.04
C SER A 140 -13.78 -4.25 -1.33
N SER A 141 -14.69 -5.20 -1.55
CA SER A 141 -14.82 -5.90 -2.83
C SER A 141 -15.33 -5.02 -3.97
N GLU A 142 -15.89 -3.84 -3.66
CA GLU A 142 -16.33 -2.85 -4.64
C GLU A 142 -15.13 -2.21 -5.36
N TYR A 143 -14.04 -1.96 -4.62
CA TYR A 143 -12.88 -1.20 -5.11
C TYR A 143 -11.68 -2.12 -5.36
N ARG A 144 -11.83 -3.01 -6.36
CA ARG A 144 -10.78 -3.96 -6.73
C ARG A 144 -9.54 -3.32 -7.32
N ARG A 145 -9.66 -2.16 -7.96
CA ARG A 145 -8.56 -1.43 -8.59
C ARG A 145 -8.59 -0.02 -8.02
N THR A 146 -7.64 0.27 -7.14
CA THR A 146 -7.62 1.49 -6.36
C THR A 146 -6.30 2.22 -6.56
N VAL A 147 -6.36 3.55 -6.73
CA VAL A 147 -5.19 4.42 -6.68
C VAL A 147 -5.31 5.32 -5.45
N ILE A 148 -4.34 5.23 -4.55
CA ILE A 148 -4.21 6.13 -3.40
C ILE A 148 -3.24 7.26 -3.76
N LEU A 149 -3.79 8.46 -3.86
CA LEU A 149 -3.06 9.69 -4.09
C LEU A 149 -2.79 10.42 -2.77
N GLY A 150 -1.77 11.26 -2.75
CA GLY A 150 -1.44 12.07 -1.59
C GLY A 150 -0.13 12.82 -1.75
N ASP A 151 0.08 13.82 -0.93
CA ASP A 151 1.34 14.56 -0.86
C ASP A 151 2.53 13.67 -0.46
N PRO A 152 3.78 14.11 -0.72
CA PRO A 152 4.96 13.51 -0.11
C PRO A 152 4.80 13.39 1.41
N GLY A 153 5.24 12.27 1.98
CA GLY A 153 5.12 12.03 3.41
C GLY A 153 3.70 11.81 3.96
N ALA A 154 2.67 11.75 3.11
CA ALA A 154 1.28 11.54 3.53
C ALA A 154 0.96 10.12 4.05
N GLY A 155 1.94 9.22 4.14
CA GLY A 155 1.77 7.87 4.71
C GLY A 155 1.34 6.77 3.73
N LYS A 156 1.38 7.02 2.41
CA LYS A 156 0.94 6.06 1.37
C LYS A 156 1.71 4.74 1.39
N SER A 157 3.05 4.79 1.41
CA SER A 157 3.89 3.60 1.53
C SER A 157 3.66 2.88 2.86
N SER A 158 3.51 3.64 3.94
CA SER A 158 3.20 3.08 5.27
C SER A 158 1.87 2.34 5.31
N LEU A 159 0.85 2.78 4.56
CA LEU A 159 -0.40 2.05 4.39
C LEU A 159 -0.17 0.69 3.71
N LEU A 160 0.57 0.63 2.59
CA LEU A 160 0.81 -0.64 1.89
C LEU A 160 1.66 -1.59 2.74
N GLN A 161 2.69 -1.07 3.42
CA GLN A 161 3.49 -1.82 4.37
C GLN A 161 2.64 -2.34 5.53
N TYR A 162 1.74 -1.53 6.07
CA TYR A 162 0.81 -1.96 7.10
C TYR A 162 -0.09 -3.12 6.63
N LEU A 163 -0.64 -3.06 5.42
CA LEU A 163 -1.46 -4.14 4.86
C LEU A 163 -0.66 -5.44 4.76
N ALA A 164 0.57 -5.37 4.24
CA ALA A 164 1.45 -6.52 4.12
C ALA A 164 1.85 -7.10 5.50
N LEU A 165 2.20 -6.25 6.46
CA LEU A 165 2.59 -6.65 7.81
C LEU A 165 1.42 -7.19 8.63
N ASN A 166 0.22 -6.60 8.51
CA ASN A 166 -0.96 -7.10 9.19
C ASN A 166 -1.30 -8.52 8.73
N TRP A 167 -1.06 -8.87 7.47
CA TRP A 167 -1.11 -10.26 6.99
C TRP A 167 0.03 -11.11 7.58
N ALA A 168 1.26 -10.60 7.55
CA ALA A 168 2.45 -11.32 8.03
C ALA A 168 2.40 -11.64 9.54
N GLU A 169 1.75 -10.81 10.35
CA GLU A 169 1.57 -11.02 11.78
C GLU A 169 0.49 -12.05 12.12
N LYS A 170 -0.35 -12.46 11.16
CA LYS A 170 -1.34 -13.53 11.40
C LYS A 170 -0.65 -14.89 11.45
N GLU A 171 -1.23 -15.78 12.26
CA GLU A 171 -0.87 -17.19 12.28
C GLU A 171 -1.11 -17.84 10.90
N LEU A 172 -0.31 -18.85 10.54
CA LEU A 172 -0.42 -19.54 9.25
C LEU A 172 -1.87 -19.99 8.97
N SER A 173 -2.57 -20.56 9.97
CA SER A 173 -3.97 -21.01 9.85
C SER A 173 -4.98 -19.92 9.48
N GLN A 174 -4.66 -18.65 9.74
CA GLN A 174 -5.45 -17.49 9.33
C GLN A 174 -4.99 -16.98 7.97
N ARG A 175 -3.67 -16.91 7.73
CA ARG A 175 -3.09 -16.43 6.46
C ARG A 175 -3.59 -17.19 5.24
N VAL A 176 -3.77 -18.51 5.33
CA VAL A 176 -4.28 -19.31 4.20
C VAL A 176 -5.71 -18.95 3.77
N LEU A 177 -6.47 -18.29 4.64
CA LEU A 177 -7.83 -17.83 4.34
C LEU A 177 -7.86 -16.38 3.82
N LEU A 178 -6.75 -15.67 3.91
CA LEU A 178 -6.60 -14.27 3.49
C LEU A 178 -5.91 -14.22 2.14
N SER A 179 -6.19 -13.16 1.37
CA SER A 179 -5.44 -12.87 0.15
C SER A 179 -3.96 -12.64 0.49
N LEU A 180 -3.07 -13.23 -0.29
CA LEU A 180 -1.62 -12.99 -0.17
C LEU A 180 -1.30 -11.56 -0.64
N PRO A 181 -0.75 -10.68 0.20
CA PRO A 181 -0.25 -9.40 -0.26
C PRO A 181 1.06 -9.58 -1.04
N LEU A 182 1.17 -8.89 -2.16
CA LEU A 182 2.39 -8.79 -2.96
C LEU A 182 2.76 -7.32 -3.06
N LEU A 183 3.65 -6.87 -2.17
CA LEU A 183 4.14 -5.50 -2.15
C LEU A 183 5.29 -5.32 -3.14
N ILE A 184 5.13 -4.43 -4.12
CA ILE A 184 6.12 -4.10 -5.14
C ILE A 184 6.44 -2.61 -5.06
N GLU A 185 7.70 -2.28 -4.77
CA GLU A 185 8.23 -0.94 -4.98
C GLU A 185 8.44 -0.73 -6.48
N LEU A 186 7.66 0.16 -7.09
CA LEU A 186 7.65 0.36 -8.54
C LEU A 186 8.98 0.91 -9.06
N CYS A 187 9.75 1.63 -8.23
CA CYS A 187 11.09 2.08 -8.58
C CYS A 187 12.07 0.91 -8.75
N ILE A 188 11.93 -0.17 -7.96
CA ILE A 188 12.72 -1.40 -8.08
C ILE A 188 12.30 -2.16 -9.33
N TYR A 189 10.99 -2.36 -9.52
CA TYR A 189 10.47 -3.05 -10.71
C TYR A 189 10.89 -2.33 -12.00
N ALA A 190 10.78 -1.00 -12.03
CA ALA A 190 11.21 -0.19 -13.16
C ALA A 190 12.71 -0.36 -13.45
N ARG A 191 13.56 -0.34 -12.43
CA ARG A 191 15.01 -0.57 -12.57
C ARG A 191 15.32 -1.95 -13.15
N ASP A 192 14.71 -3.00 -12.60
CA ASP A 192 14.97 -4.36 -13.05
C ASP A 192 14.45 -4.61 -14.47
N LYS A 193 13.36 -3.96 -14.85
CA LYS A 193 12.86 -3.97 -16.23
C LYS A 193 13.81 -3.27 -17.19
N ASP A 194 14.32 -2.09 -16.83
CA ASP A 194 15.29 -1.33 -17.63
C ASP A 194 16.60 -2.11 -17.81
N GLU A 195 17.06 -2.80 -16.76
CA GLU A 195 18.21 -3.71 -16.78
C GLU A 195 17.90 -5.06 -17.47
N LYS A 196 16.69 -5.25 -18.01
CA LYS A 196 16.22 -6.47 -18.69
C LYS A 196 16.29 -7.73 -17.83
N LYS A 197 16.27 -7.59 -16.51
CA LYS A 197 16.16 -8.72 -15.59
C LYS A 197 14.79 -9.35 -15.75
N CYS A 198 13.72 -8.56 -15.69
CA CYS A 198 12.34 -9.04 -15.86
C CYS A 198 11.60 -8.32 -17.01
N GLN A 199 10.70 -9.02 -17.70
CA GLN A 199 9.89 -8.49 -18.79
C GLN A 199 8.46 -8.14 -18.37
N ASN A 200 7.97 -8.73 -17.29
CA ASN A 200 6.61 -8.53 -16.77
C ASN A 200 6.56 -8.71 -15.25
N ILE A 201 5.43 -8.33 -14.65
CA ILE A 201 5.22 -8.38 -13.19
C ILE A 201 5.32 -9.82 -12.65
N LEU A 202 4.82 -10.82 -13.37
CA LEU A 202 4.89 -12.23 -12.93
C LEU A 202 6.35 -12.74 -12.90
N GLU A 203 7.15 -12.37 -13.89
CA GLU A 203 8.57 -12.70 -13.93
C GLU A 203 9.36 -11.98 -12.83
N PHE A 204 9.00 -10.72 -12.53
CA PHE A 204 9.56 -9.99 -11.40
C PHE A 204 9.33 -10.74 -10.06
N PHE A 205 8.14 -11.31 -9.86
CA PHE A 205 7.86 -12.17 -8.70
C PHE A 205 8.72 -13.45 -8.67
N HIS A 206 8.98 -14.04 -9.83
CA HIS A 206 9.71 -15.30 -9.92
C HIS A 206 11.21 -15.14 -9.63
N GLN A 207 11.81 -14.04 -10.09
CA GLN A 207 13.26 -13.80 -9.97
C GLN A 207 13.72 -13.46 -8.55
N GLY A 208 12.80 -13.25 -7.62
CA GLY A 208 13.13 -13.23 -6.20
C GLY A 208 13.72 -11.93 -5.67
N ASN A 209 13.53 -10.82 -6.38
CA ASN A 209 13.78 -9.49 -5.82
C ASN A 209 12.73 -9.08 -4.78
N LEU A 210 11.69 -9.91 -4.63
CA LEU A 210 10.86 -9.91 -3.46
C LEU A 210 11.43 -10.91 -2.47
N ILE A 211 11.51 -10.45 -1.22
CA ILE A 211 11.68 -11.12 0.07
C ILE A 211 11.68 -12.67 0.13
N CYS A 212 10.94 -13.36 -0.74
CA CYS A 212 11.13 -14.79 -1.02
C CYS A 212 10.94 -15.15 -2.51
N HIS A 213 11.57 -16.24 -2.95
CA HIS A 213 11.23 -16.87 -4.23
C HIS A 213 9.85 -17.51 -4.14
N LEU A 214 8.88 -17.00 -4.92
CA LEU A 214 7.59 -17.64 -5.10
C LEU A 214 7.63 -18.49 -6.38
N ASN A 215 7.23 -19.75 -6.29
CA ASN A 215 7.08 -20.60 -7.46
C ASN A 215 6.08 -19.96 -8.44
N GLN A 216 6.51 -19.67 -9.66
CA GLN A 216 5.74 -18.94 -10.67
C GLN A 216 4.40 -19.60 -10.99
N LEU A 217 4.35 -20.93 -11.08
CA LEU A 217 3.12 -21.66 -11.40
C LEU A 217 2.11 -21.60 -10.25
N ALA A 218 2.59 -21.74 -9.02
CA ALA A 218 1.73 -21.64 -7.84
C ALA A 218 1.19 -20.21 -7.64
N LEU A 219 2.02 -19.21 -7.94
CA LEU A 219 1.62 -17.81 -7.87
C LEU A 219 0.60 -17.46 -8.96
N ASP A 220 0.82 -17.89 -10.20
CA ASP A 220 -0.10 -17.70 -11.32
C ASP A 220 -1.49 -18.30 -11.04
N ASP A 221 -1.55 -19.52 -10.48
CA ASP A 221 -2.81 -20.15 -10.08
C ASP A 221 -3.57 -19.33 -9.00
N LYS A 222 -2.85 -18.79 -8.00
CA LYS A 222 -3.46 -17.93 -6.97
C LYS A 222 -3.92 -16.58 -7.50
N LEU A 223 -3.15 -15.98 -8.40
CA LEU A 223 -3.52 -14.74 -9.09
C LEU A 223 -4.80 -14.97 -9.91
N LYS A 224 -4.89 -16.06 -10.70
CA LYS A 224 -6.11 -16.42 -11.45
C LYS A 224 -7.33 -16.63 -10.56
N LYS A 225 -7.14 -17.17 -9.35
CA LYS A 225 -8.19 -17.38 -8.35
C LYS A 225 -8.58 -16.11 -7.57
N GLY A 226 -7.88 -14.99 -7.77
CA GLY A 226 -8.12 -13.76 -7.01
C GLY A 226 -7.73 -13.86 -5.52
N GLN A 227 -6.86 -14.80 -5.17
CA GLN A 227 -6.40 -15.04 -3.78
C GLN A 227 -5.18 -14.19 -3.42
N VAL A 228 -4.99 -13.08 -4.13
CA VAL A 228 -3.82 -12.22 -4.05
C VAL A 228 -4.31 -10.77 -4.07
N VAL A 229 -3.64 -9.92 -3.29
CA VAL A 229 -3.73 -8.48 -3.40
C VAL A 229 -2.36 -7.94 -3.79
N VAL A 230 -2.29 -7.16 -4.87
CA VAL A 230 -1.02 -6.58 -5.34
C VAL A 230 -0.96 -5.11 -4.93
N LEU A 231 0.11 -4.75 -4.24
CA LEU A 231 0.34 -3.43 -3.66
C LEU A 231 1.50 -2.79 -4.44
N PHE A 232 1.21 -1.93 -5.40
CA PHE A 232 2.21 -1.22 -6.17
C PHE A 232 2.53 0.12 -5.49
N ASP A 233 3.73 0.24 -4.94
CA ASP A 233 4.15 1.43 -4.20
C ASP A 233 5.00 2.38 -5.06
N GLY A 234 4.68 3.67 -5.02
CA GLY A 234 5.55 4.73 -5.53
C GLY A 234 5.59 4.87 -7.05
N LEU A 235 4.44 4.98 -7.73
CA LEU A 235 4.43 5.18 -9.19
C LEU A 235 5.13 6.49 -9.61
N ASP A 236 5.04 7.53 -8.78
CA ASP A 236 5.73 8.80 -8.98
C ASP A 236 7.26 8.71 -8.89
N GLU A 237 7.79 7.68 -8.20
CA GLU A 237 9.22 7.46 -8.01
C GLU A 237 9.91 6.88 -9.26
N VAL A 238 9.13 6.47 -10.27
CA VAL A 238 9.67 6.13 -11.59
C VAL A 238 9.91 7.43 -12.38
N PHE A 239 11.10 8.01 -12.25
CA PHE A 239 11.39 9.35 -12.80
C PHE A 239 11.42 9.42 -14.34
N ASN A 240 11.84 8.35 -15.02
CA ASN A 240 11.84 8.31 -16.48
C ASN A 240 10.39 8.22 -17.01
N PRO A 241 9.89 9.22 -17.76
CA PRO A 241 8.50 9.23 -18.22
C PRO A 241 8.15 8.07 -19.16
N GLN A 242 9.06 7.65 -20.03
CA GLN A 242 8.83 6.53 -20.95
C GLN A 242 8.70 5.23 -20.17
N LEU A 243 9.65 4.98 -19.26
CA LEU A 243 9.61 3.81 -18.40
C LEU A 243 8.34 3.82 -17.53
N ARG A 244 7.97 4.96 -16.94
CA ARG A 244 6.71 5.09 -16.17
C ARG A 244 5.49 4.69 -17.00
N GLN A 245 5.41 5.13 -18.26
CA GLN A 245 4.31 4.75 -19.16
C GLN A 245 4.29 3.25 -19.46
N GLU A 246 5.46 2.63 -19.62
CA GLU A 246 5.56 1.18 -19.75
C GLU A 246 5.07 0.45 -18.50
N ILE A 247 5.45 0.92 -17.31
CA ILE A 247 5.00 0.35 -16.03
C ILE A 247 3.48 0.49 -15.87
N VAL A 248 2.91 1.65 -16.20
CA VAL A 248 1.46 1.84 -16.23
C VAL A 248 0.80 0.86 -17.22
N THR A 249 1.42 0.63 -18.38
CA THR A 249 0.94 -0.34 -19.37
C THR A 249 0.98 -1.77 -18.84
N ASP A 250 2.02 -2.14 -18.09
CA ASP A 250 2.12 -3.45 -17.44
C ASP A 250 1.05 -3.63 -16.38
N ILE A 251 0.84 -2.62 -15.52
CA ILE A 251 -0.23 -2.63 -14.49
C ILE A 251 -1.60 -2.80 -15.16
N LYS A 252 -1.87 -2.11 -16.27
CA LYS A 252 -3.12 -2.26 -17.03
C LYS A 252 -3.29 -3.66 -17.60
N ARG A 253 -2.25 -4.19 -18.26
CA ARG A 253 -2.27 -5.54 -18.83
C ARG A 253 -2.51 -6.59 -17.73
N PHE A 254 -1.75 -6.50 -16.64
CA PHE A 254 -1.86 -7.36 -15.48
C PHE A 254 -3.27 -7.32 -14.88
N SER A 255 -3.84 -6.12 -14.72
CA SER A 255 -5.13 -5.90 -14.04
C SER A 255 -6.37 -6.21 -14.87
N ILE A 256 -6.33 -6.05 -16.20
CA ILE A 256 -7.50 -6.20 -17.07
C ILE A 256 -7.44 -7.51 -17.85
N ILE A 257 -6.27 -7.86 -18.37
CA ILE A 257 -6.11 -8.93 -19.34
C ILE A 257 -5.71 -10.23 -18.63
N GLU A 258 -4.70 -10.17 -17.77
CA GLU A 258 -4.10 -11.36 -17.17
C GLU A 258 -4.87 -11.82 -15.92
N TYR A 259 -5.17 -10.89 -14.98
CA TYR A 259 -5.71 -11.22 -13.66
C TYR A 259 -6.85 -10.29 -13.21
N PRO A 260 -8.02 -10.31 -13.88
CA PRO A 260 -9.13 -9.40 -13.59
C PRO A 260 -9.81 -9.59 -12.21
N GLN A 261 -9.52 -10.71 -11.53
CA GLN A 261 -10.05 -11.00 -10.19
C GLN A 261 -9.14 -10.50 -9.06
N VAL A 262 -7.90 -10.11 -9.37
CA VAL A 262 -6.93 -9.67 -8.38
C VAL A 262 -7.25 -8.27 -7.90
N GLN A 263 -7.17 -8.07 -6.58
CA GLN A 263 -7.26 -6.75 -6.01
C GLN A 263 -5.92 -6.03 -6.16
N ILE A 264 -5.95 -4.78 -6.59
CA ILE A 264 -4.78 -3.97 -6.90
C ILE A 264 -4.92 -2.61 -6.23
N ILE A 265 -3.86 -2.22 -5.52
CA ILE A 265 -3.73 -0.91 -4.89
C ILE A 265 -2.44 -0.29 -5.41
N VAL A 266 -2.54 0.89 -6.01
CA VAL A 266 -1.40 1.66 -6.51
C VAL A 266 -1.27 2.93 -5.66
N THR A 267 -0.07 3.31 -5.25
CA THR A 267 0.18 4.62 -4.63
C THR A 267 0.92 5.55 -5.58
N SER A 268 0.61 6.84 -5.51
CA SER A 268 1.33 7.88 -6.25
C SER A 268 1.20 9.23 -5.56
N ARG A 269 2.17 10.12 -5.75
CA ARG A 269 1.92 11.58 -5.63
C ARG A 269 0.85 12.00 -6.63
N TRP A 270 0.10 13.04 -6.31
CA TRP A 270 -0.84 13.65 -7.26
C TRP A 270 -0.10 14.51 -8.30
N LEU A 271 1.03 15.12 -7.92
CA LEU A 271 1.77 16.03 -8.80
C LEU A 271 2.44 15.25 -9.94
N GLY A 272 2.14 15.62 -11.18
CA GLY A 272 2.63 14.92 -12.38
C GLY A 272 1.98 13.57 -12.65
N TYR A 273 0.94 13.20 -11.88
CA TYR A 273 0.18 11.97 -12.07
C TYR A 273 -0.91 12.16 -13.12
N LYS A 274 -0.95 11.25 -14.11
CA LYS A 274 -1.93 11.27 -15.20
C LYS A 274 -3.09 10.34 -14.88
N ALA A 275 -4.11 10.87 -14.22
CA ALA A 275 -5.25 10.06 -13.76
C ALA A 275 -6.00 9.35 -14.88
N GLU A 276 -6.12 10.00 -16.05
CA GLU A 276 -6.74 9.45 -17.26
C GLU A 276 -6.19 8.07 -17.62
N GLU A 277 -4.88 7.85 -17.45
CA GLU A 277 -4.26 6.60 -17.84
C GLU A 277 -4.88 5.42 -17.07
N LEU A 278 -4.99 5.47 -15.74
CA LEU A 278 -5.57 4.39 -14.95
C LEU A 278 -7.11 4.48 -14.83
N ASN A 279 -7.71 5.66 -14.98
CA ASN A 279 -9.17 5.83 -15.02
C ASN A 279 -9.82 4.97 -16.11
N HIS A 280 -9.28 5.01 -17.33
CA HIS A 280 -9.79 4.20 -18.44
C HIS A 280 -9.61 2.69 -18.23
N ALA A 281 -8.74 2.30 -17.30
CA ALA A 281 -8.53 0.92 -16.88
C ALA A 281 -9.47 0.50 -15.73
N GLY A 282 -10.42 1.36 -15.33
CA GLY A 282 -11.37 1.11 -14.26
C GLY A 282 -10.72 1.10 -12.87
N PHE A 283 -9.68 1.92 -12.68
CA PHE A 283 -9.17 2.24 -11.36
C PHE A 283 -9.94 3.41 -10.76
N GLU A 284 -10.22 3.32 -9.47
CA GLU A 284 -10.85 4.37 -8.68
C GLU A 284 -9.81 5.11 -7.85
N HIS A 285 -9.86 6.44 -7.84
CA HIS A 285 -8.85 7.26 -7.18
C HIS A 285 -9.37 7.79 -5.86
N PHE A 286 -8.51 7.76 -4.85
CA PHE A 286 -8.78 8.28 -3.53
C PHE A 286 -7.60 9.13 -3.06
N MET A 287 -7.87 10.32 -2.55
CA MET A 287 -6.86 11.18 -1.92
C MET A 287 -6.82 10.90 -0.43
N ILE A 288 -5.66 10.48 0.06
CA ILE A 288 -5.41 10.35 1.49
C ILE A 288 -5.43 11.74 2.14
N GLN A 289 -6.13 11.84 3.26
CA GLN A 289 -6.25 13.08 4.02
C GLN A 289 -5.24 13.09 5.17
N ASP A 290 -4.93 14.29 5.64
CA ASP A 290 -4.24 14.46 6.92
C ASP A 290 -5.03 13.79 8.05
N LEU A 291 -4.30 13.30 9.07
CA LEU A 291 -4.91 12.79 10.28
C LEU A 291 -5.76 13.88 10.93
N ASP A 292 -6.99 13.55 11.29
CA ASP A 292 -7.83 14.42 12.11
C ASP A 292 -7.34 14.43 13.58
N LYS A 293 -8.01 15.23 14.42
CA LYS A 293 -7.61 15.40 15.82
C LYS A 293 -7.65 14.07 16.59
N ASP A 294 -8.69 13.28 16.38
CA ASP A 294 -8.90 12.04 17.11
C ASP A 294 -7.87 10.98 16.67
N GLN A 295 -7.57 10.93 15.38
CA GLN A 295 -6.51 10.10 14.80
C GLN A 295 -5.11 10.50 15.28
N ILE A 296 -4.84 11.80 15.44
CA ILE A 296 -3.58 12.29 16.03
C ILE A 296 -3.46 11.87 17.49
N GLU A 297 -4.54 11.98 18.26
CA GLU A 297 -4.56 11.56 19.67
C GLU A 297 -4.34 10.05 19.81
N ASP A 298 -4.99 9.22 18.97
CA ASP A 298 -4.76 7.77 18.91
C ASP A 298 -3.30 7.44 18.57
N PHE A 299 -2.72 8.15 17.59
CA PHE A 299 -1.32 7.96 17.23
C PHE A 299 -0.37 8.26 18.40
N ILE A 300 -0.58 9.38 19.10
CA ILE A 300 0.22 9.77 20.27
C ILE A 300 0.09 8.72 21.38
N GLN A 301 -1.14 8.25 21.64
CA GLN A 301 -1.41 7.27 22.68
C GLN A 301 -0.71 5.93 22.39
N ARG A 302 -0.84 5.42 21.17
CA ARG A 302 -0.17 4.18 20.73
C ARG A 302 1.35 4.30 20.82
N TRP A 303 1.90 5.42 20.36
CA TRP A 303 3.33 5.66 20.46
C TRP A 303 3.81 5.65 21.91
N HIS A 304 3.08 6.33 22.80
CA HIS A 304 3.40 6.34 24.23
C HIS A 304 3.36 4.91 24.81
N ASP A 305 2.30 4.16 24.55
CA ASP A 305 2.15 2.82 25.12
C ASP A 305 3.27 1.87 24.66
N LEU A 306 3.67 1.94 23.39
CA LEU A 306 4.77 1.13 22.85
C LEU A 306 6.16 1.59 23.32
N ALA A 307 6.38 2.90 23.44
CA ALA A 307 7.66 3.43 23.90
C ALA A 307 7.92 3.14 25.39
N PHE A 308 6.86 2.93 26.18
CA PHE A 308 6.93 2.77 27.63
C PHE A 308 6.43 1.41 28.15
N GLU A 309 6.08 0.46 27.28
CA GLU A 309 5.58 -0.89 27.61
C GLU A 309 6.53 -1.68 28.55
N ASN A 310 7.81 -1.28 28.63
CA ASN A 310 8.85 -1.94 29.44
C ASN A 310 9.61 -1.03 30.44
N ARG A 311 9.11 0.16 30.80
CA ARG A 311 9.81 1.05 31.76
C ARG A 311 9.05 1.18 33.10
N ASP A 312 9.75 0.89 34.20
CA ASP A 312 9.25 1.01 35.57
C ASP A 312 8.52 2.35 35.83
N ASN A 313 7.41 2.27 36.58
CA ASN A 313 6.43 3.32 36.89
C ASN A 313 6.99 4.66 37.45
N LYS A 314 8.29 4.76 37.77
CA LYS A 314 8.90 6.00 38.29
C LYS A 314 9.14 7.06 37.20
N THR A 315 9.27 6.68 35.93
CA THR A 315 9.54 7.61 34.81
C THR A 315 8.27 8.15 34.15
N GLN A 316 7.12 7.49 34.36
CA GLN A 316 5.81 7.87 33.78
C GLN A 316 5.31 9.26 34.23
N LYS A 317 5.71 9.74 35.41
CA LYS A 317 5.25 11.04 35.94
C LYS A 317 6.02 12.24 35.41
N GLN A 318 7.24 12.08 34.89
CA GLN A 318 8.09 13.20 34.45
C GLN A 318 7.87 13.64 33.00
N VAL A 319 7.18 12.81 32.18
CA VAL A 319 7.09 13.01 30.72
C VAL A 319 5.70 13.45 30.24
N ARG A 320 4.73 13.66 31.15
CA ARG A 320 3.45 14.36 30.87
C ARG A 320 3.61 15.86 30.54
N SER A 321 4.76 16.25 29.97
CA SER A 321 5.06 17.63 29.63
C SER A 321 4.53 17.96 28.22
N PRO A 322 3.93 19.15 28.01
CA PRO A 322 3.48 19.67 26.72
C PRO A 322 4.53 19.62 25.58
N ASN A 323 5.81 19.43 25.92
CA ASN A 323 6.91 19.27 24.98
C ASN A 323 6.83 18.00 24.11
N LEU A 324 6.17 16.93 24.58
CA LEU A 324 6.06 15.67 23.82
C LEU A 324 5.10 15.79 22.62
N VAL A 325 3.98 16.50 22.79
CA VAL A 325 3.06 16.85 21.69
C VAL A 325 3.77 17.72 20.66
N GLY A 326 4.67 18.61 21.10
CA GLY A 326 5.56 19.38 20.22
C GLY A 326 6.60 18.53 19.48
N CYS A 327 7.12 17.46 20.10
CA CYS A 327 8.00 16.49 19.44
C CYS A 327 7.24 15.61 18.45
N VAL A 328 6.04 15.12 18.77
CA VAL A 328 5.21 14.32 17.85
C VAL A 328 4.70 15.18 16.68
N ARG A 329 4.32 16.44 16.92
CA ARG A 329 4.06 17.39 15.82
C ARG A 329 5.28 17.60 14.95
N ARG A 330 6.48 17.71 15.54
CA ARG A 330 7.73 17.76 14.77
C ARG A 330 8.02 16.46 14.02
N LEU A 331 7.68 15.30 14.57
CA LEU A 331 7.77 14.00 13.90
C LEU A 331 6.81 13.88 12.73
N LEU A 332 5.54 14.28 12.90
CA LEU A 332 4.55 14.35 11.83
C LEU A 332 5.00 15.33 10.73
N ILE A 333 5.63 16.45 11.11
CA ILE A 333 6.22 17.42 10.16
C ILE A 333 7.49 16.87 9.49
N LEU A 334 8.33 16.13 10.20
CA LEU A 334 9.56 15.51 9.66
C LEU A 334 9.22 14.34 8.72
N MET A 335 8.19 13.55 9.03
CA MET A 335 7.65 12.52 8.14
C MET A 335 7.00 13.14 6.89
N LYS A 336 6.44 14.35 6.98
CA LYS A 336 5.97 15.13 5.82
C LYS A 336 7.10 15.68 4.94
N ASN A 337 8.31 15.84 5.47
CA ASN A 337 9.44 16.49 4.80
C ASN A 337 10.53 15.53 4.30
N GLN A 338 10.35 14.21 4.41
CA GLN A 338 11.26 13.25 3.78
C GLN A 338 10.73 12.83 2.40
N ASN A 339 11.58 13.13 1.39
CA ASN A 339 11.53 12.87 -0.06
C ASN A 339 10.91 13.95 -0.95
#